data_AF-A0A4V2AQ74-F1
#
_entry.id   AF-A0A4V2AQ74-F1
#
_cell.length_a   1.000
_cell.length_b   1.000
_cell.length_c   1.000
_cell.angle_alpha   90.00
_cell.angle_beta   90.00
_cell.angle_gamma   90.00
#
_symmetry.space_group_name_H-M   'P 1'
#
loop_
_entity.id
_entity.type
_entity.pdbx_description
1 polymer ?
#
loop_
_entity_poly.entity_id
_entity_poly.type
_entity_poly.pdbx_seq_one_letter_code
_entity_poly.pdbx_strand_id
1 'polypeptide(L)'
;MIAIDNVLVSDDVIEAKFVCDLHKCKGGCCEDGDAGAPLEKAEKKILDDNFEAIKPYLNREGLAEIERQGKYVYDREFGWVTPTVNGTICAYGLRDNKGIIKCAIEQAYYDGKLDWKKPISCHLYP
;
A
#
# COMPACT_ATOMS: atom_id res chain seq x y z
N MET A 1 31.10 12.93 -4.60
CA MET A 1 31.28 12.55 -3.20
C MET A 1 31.40 13.82 -2.40
N ILE A 2 30.76 13.89 -1.23
CA ILE A 2 30.77 15.05 -0.34
C ILE A 2 31.81 14.80 0.75
N ALA A 3 32.79 15.69 0.90
CA ALA A 3 33.77 15.62 1.99
C ALA A 3 33.29 16.43 3.20
N ILE A 4 33.23 15.80 4.38
CA ILE A 4 32.93 16.43 5.67
C ILE A 4 34.03 16.02 6.65
N ASP A 5 34.85 16.98 7.08
CA ASP A 5 36.07 16.75 7.84
C ASP A 5 36.96 15.67 7.18
N ASN A 6 37.12 14.52 7.84
CA ASN A 6 37.88 13.36 7.39
C ASN A 6 37.00 12.21 6.88
N VAL A 7 35.72 12.46 6.61
CA VAL A 7 34.74 11.49 6.12
C VAL A 7 34.35 11.82 4.68
N LEU A 8 34.37 10.82 3.80
CA LEU A 8 33.83 10.90 2.44
C LEU A 8 32.44 10.26 2.41
N VAL A 9 31.44 11.06 2.07
CA VAL A 9 30.03 10.65 1.94
C VAL A 9 29.71 10.48 0.44
N SER A 10 29.07 9.37 0.06
CA SER A 10 28.63 9.16 -1.33
C SER A 10 27.59 10.22 -1.74
N ASP A 11 27.61 10.65 -3.01
CA ASP A 11 26.55 11.51 -3.55
C ASP A 11 25.20 10.78 -3.54
N ASP A 12 25.20 9.44 -3.56
CA ASP A 12 24.00 8.61 -3.44
C ASP A 12 23.18 8.95 -2.19
N VAL A 13 23.80 9.43 -1.10
CA VAL A 13 23.07 9.84 0.11
C VAL A 13 22.10 11.00 -0.18
N ILE A 14 22.42 11.85 -1.14
CA ILE A 14 21.58 12.98 -1.58
C ILE A 14 20.73 12.59 -2.80
N GLU A 15 21.28 11.77 -3.69
CA GLU A 15 20.69 11.49 -5.00
C GLU A 15 19.72 10.30 -4.99
N ALA A 16 19.98 9.29 -4.17
CA ALA A 16 19.13 8.11 -4.10
C ALA A 16 17.78 8.45 -3.46
N LYS A 17 16.71 8.33 -4.26
CA LYS A 17 15.34 8.59 -3.84
C LYS A 17 14.71 7.30 -3.34
N PHE A 18 14.66 7.13 -2.02
CA PHE A 18 14.03 5.96 -1.38
C PHE A 18 12.54 6.18 -1.05
N VAL A 19 11.99 7.36 -1.37
CA VAL A 19 10.59 7.71 -1.11
C VAL A 19 9.84 7.77 -2.42
N CYS A 20 8.68 7.10 -2.46
CA CYS A 20 7.78 7.08 -3.59
C CYS A 20 7.34 8.50 -4.01
N ASP A 21 7.46 8.81 -5.30
CA ASP A 21 6.93 10.04 -5.91
C ASP A 21 5.59 9.72 -6.60
N LEU A 22 4.49 9.79 -5.83
CA LEU A 22 3.13 9.52 -6.31
C LEU A 22 2.70 10.42 -7.47
N HIS A 23 3.30 11.62 -7.61
CA HIS A 23 3.01 12.48 -8.76
C HIS A 23 3.58 11.92 -10.05
N LYS A 24 4.68 11.18 -9.99
CA LYS A 24 5.32 10.51 -11.13
C LYS A 24 4.74 9.12 -11.41
N CYS A 25 4.70 8.24 -10.40
CA CYS A 25 4.30 6.84 -10.60
C CYS A 25 2.78 6.63 -10.59
N LYS A 26 2.00 7.59 -10.09
CA LYS A 26 0.54 7.50 -9.94
C LYS A 26 0.04 6.29 -9.12
N GLY A 27 0.92 5.66 -8.34
CA GLY A 27 0.62 4.47 -7.58
C GLY A 27 0.64 3.18 -8.39
N GLY A 28 1.49 3.09 -9.43
CA GLY A 28 1.65 1.88 -10.25
C GLY A 28 1.83 0.59 -9.46
N CYS A 29 2.55 0.62 -8.33
CA CYS A 29 2.70 -0.55 -7.45
C CYS A 29 1.38 -1.13 -6.87
N CYS A 30 0.27 -0.38 -6.95
CA CYS A 30 -1.06 -0.83 -6.53
C CYS A 30 -1.88 -1.49 -7.65
N GLU A 31 -1.38 -1.51 -8.88
CA GLU A 31 -2.03 -2.07 -10.07
C GLU A 31 -1.12 -3.00 -10.89
N ASP A 32 0.18 -2.75 -10.90
CA ASP A 32 1.17 -3.48 -11.71
C ASP A 32 1.60 -4.83 -11.09
N GLY A 33 1.02 -5.21 -9.95
CA GLY A 33 1.35 -6.45 -9.23
C GLY A 33 0.46 -7.63 -9.65
N ASP A 34 1.07 -8.81 -9.83
CA ASP A 34 0.35 -10.05 -10.15
C ASP A 34 -0.59 -10.52 -9.02
N ALA A 35 -0.31 -10.08 -7.79
CA ALA A 35 -1.13 -10.30 -6.61
C ALA A 35 -1.22 -9.01 -5.79
N GLY A 36 -2.22 -8.92 -4.91
CA GLY A 36 -2.30 -7.83 -3.96
C GLY A 36 -1.14 -7.84 -2.96
N ALA A 37 -1.12 -6.84 -2.07
CA ALA A 37 -0.04 -6.67 -1.12
C ALA A 37 0.09 -7.88 -0.18
N PRO A 38 1.27 -8.53 -0.09
CA PRO A 38 1.53 -9.57 0.88
C PRO A 38 1.36 -9.06 2.32
N LEU A 39 0.80 -9.90 3.18
CA LEU A 39 0.45 -9.61 4.57
C LEU A 39 1.11 -10.61 5.51
N GLU A 40 1.73 -10.09 6.55
CA GLU A 40 2.12 -10.90 7.70
C GLU A 40 0.90 -11.35 8.52
N LYS A 41 1.07 -12.42 9.30
CA LYS A 41 0.00 -12.90 10.19
C LYS A 41 -0.48 -11.84 11.18
N ALA A 42 0.44 -10.99 11.68
CA ALA A 42 0.13 -9.89 12.57
C ALA A 42 -0.69 -8.79 11.86
N GLU A 43 -0.33 -8.45 10.62
CA GLU A 43 -1.01 -7.44 9.82
C GLU A 43 -2.45 -7.84 9.48
N LYS A 44 -2.72 -9.13 9.27
CA LYS A 44 -4.10 -9.63 9.11
C LYS A 44 -4.96 -9.31 10.33
N LYS A 45 -4.42 -9.49 11.53
CA LYS A 45 -5.15 -9.17 12.76
C LYS A 45 -5.41 -7.67 12.86
N ILE A 46 -4.41 -6.84 12.57
CA ILE A 46 -4.57 -5.38 12.56
C ILE A 46 -5.65 -4.97 11.56
N LEU A 47 -5.63 -5.54 10.36
CA LEU A 47 -6.64 -5.28 9.33
C LEU A 47 -8.04 -5.73 9.79
N ASP A 48 -8.14 -6.87 10.45
CA ASP A 48 -9.40 -7.37 11.01
C ASP A 48 -9.99 -6.42 12.05
N ASP A 49 -9.17 -5.98 13.00
CA ASP A 49 -9.55 -5.11 14.11
C ASP A 49 -9.94 -3.70 13.64
N ASN A 50 -9.37 -3.22 12.52
CA ASN A 50 -9.54 -1.86 12.02
C ASN A 50 -10.44 -1.75 10.77
N PHE A 51 -11.00 -2.85 10.26
CA PHE A 51 -11.72 -2.85 8.99
C PHE A 51 -12.88 -1.85 8.95
N GLU A 52 -13.65 -1.71 10.04
CA GLU A 52 -14.77 -0.77 10.11
C GLU A 52 -14.31 0.69 10.04
N ALA A 53 -13.10 1.01 10.51
CA ALA A 53 -12.51 2.34 10.36
C ALA A 53 -12.00 2.60 8.94
N ILE A 54 -11.61 1.54 8.21
CA ILE A 54 -11.10 1.62 6.83
C ILE A 54 -12.24 1.65 5.81
N LYS A 55 -13.36 0.97 6.10
CA LYS A 55 -14.50 0.80 5.20
C LYS A 55 -15.02 2.10 4.55
N PRO A 56 -15.13 3.25 5.26
CA PRO A 56 -15.61 4.50 4.66
C PRO A 56 -14.70 5.08 3.56
N TYR A 57 -13.45 4.64 3.49
CA TYR A 57 -12.47 5.11 2.52
C TYR A 57 -12.43 4.25 1.24
N LEU A 58 -13.10 3.10 1.25
CA LEU A 58 -13.16 2.21 0.10
C LEU A 58 -14.12 2.74 -0.97
N ASN A 59 -13.79 2.52 -2.25
CA ASN A 59 -14.76 2.69 -3.31
C ASN A 59 -15.72 1.48 -3.36
N ARG A 60 -16.80 1.61 -4.14
CA ARG A 60 -17.83 0.57 -4.23
C ARG A 60 -17.29 -0.77 -4.75
N GLU A 61 -16.37 -0.73 -5.71
CA GLU A 61 -15.81 -1.93 -6.35
C GLU A 61 -14.90 -2.70 -5.39
N GLY A 62 -13.98 -1.99 -4.73
CA GLY A 62 -13.08 -2.56 -3.72
C GLY A 62 -13.84 -3.14 -2.53
N LEU A 63 -14.87 -2.45 -2.05
CA LEU A 63 -15.72 -2.99 -0.98
C LEU A 63 -16.45 -4.25 -1.43
N ALA A 64 -17.06 -4.26 -2.62
CA ALA A 64 -17.74 -5.43 -3.14
C ALA A 64 -16.78 -6.63 -3.28
N GLU A 65 -15.55 -6.38 -3.70
CA GLU A 65 -14.53 -7.41 -3.85
C GLU A 65 -14.09 -7.99 -2.50
N ILE A 66 -13.92 -7.13 -1.49
CA ILE A 66 -13.61 -7.54 -0.12
C ILE A 66 -14.77 -8.32 0.51
N GLU A 67 -16.03 -7.94 0.25
CA GLU A 67 -17.19 -8.69 0.73
C GLU A 67 -17.31 -10.06 0.05
N ARG A 68 -16.87 -10.18 -1.22
CA ARG A 68 -16.91 -11.42 -1.99
C ARG A 68 -15.77 -12.38 -1.64
N GLN A 69 -14.54 -11.89 -1.53
CA GLN A 69 -13.34 -12.70 -1.35
C GLN A 69 -12.86 -12.78 0.11
N GLY A 70 -13.21 -11.79 0.92
CA GLY A 70 -12.66 -11.54 2.25
C GLY A 70 -11.67 -10.38 2.27
N LYS A 71 -11.32 -9.92 3.48
CA LYS A 71 -10.38 -8.80 3.70
C LYS A 71 -8.96 -9.09 3.20
N TYR A 72 -8.62 -10.37 3.07
CA TYR A 72 -7.38 -10.92 2.55
C TYR A 72 -7.66 -12.30 1.97
N VAL A 73 -6.83 -12.74 1.02
CA VAL A 73 -6.93 -14.04 0.34
C VAL A 73 -5.60 -14.78 0.41
N TYR A 74 -5.63 -16.09 0.23
CA TYR A 74 -4.42 -16.90 0.17
C TYR A 74 -3.99 -17.12 -1.29
N ASP A 75 -2.83 -16.60 -1.62
CA ASP A 75 -2.10 -16.85 -2.84
C ASP A 75 -1.08 -17.98 -2.65
N ARG A 76 -0.88 -18.80 -3.70
CA ARG A 76 0.00 -19.98 -3.63
C ARG A 76 1.48 -19.64 -3.60
N GLU A 77 1.87 -18.51 -4.19
CA GLU A 77 3.25 -18.04 -4.30
C GLU A 77 3.56 -17.03 -3.19
N PHE A 78 2.64 -16.10 -2.94
CA PHE A 78 2.87 -14.96 -2.04
C PHE A 78 2.27 -15.12 -0.64
N GLY A 79 1.56 -16.22 -0.37
CA GLY A 79 0.93 -16.46 0.92
C GLY A 79 -0.32 -15.59 1.11
N TRP A 80 -0.48 -14.96 2.27
CA TRP A 80 -1.64 -14.08 2.50
C TRP A 80 -1.43 -12.75 1.79
N VAL A 81 -2.39 -12.33 0.96
CA VAL A 81 -2.35 -11.08 0.22
C VAL A 81 -3.67 -10.31 0.34
N THR A 82 -3.66 -9.01 0.09
CA THR A 82 -4.91 -8.25 -0.10
C THR A 82 -5.62 -8.70 -1.39
N PRO A 83 -6.96 -8.68 -1.46
CA PRO A 83 -7.67 -8.98 -2.69
C PRO A 83 -7.44 -7.89 -3.74
N THR A 84 -7.63 -8.24 -5.01
CA THR A 84 -7.58 -7.33 -6.16
C THR A 84 -8.93 -7.30 -6.87
N VAL A 85 -9.29 -6.13 -7.41
CA VAL A 85 -10.47 -5.94 -8.25
C VAL A 85 -10.09 -6.36 -9.67
N ASN A 86 -10.79 -7.34 -10.22
CA ASN A 86 -10.54 -7.88 -11.57
C ASN A 86 -9.09 -8.32 -11.84
N GLY A 87 -8.32 -8.67 -10.80
CA GLY A 87 -6.93 -9.07 -10.96
C GLY A 87 -5.97 -7.92 -11.26
N THR A 88 -6.39 -6.65 -11.09
CA THR A 88 -5.54 -5.49 -11.36
C THR A 88 -5.30 -4.68 -10.09
N ILE A 89 -6.16 -3.70 -9.82
CA ILE A 89 -5.99 -2.79 -8.68
C ILE A 89 -6.26 -3.52 -7.36
N CYS A 90 -5.41 -3.29 -6.36
CA CYS A 90 -5.70 -3.70 -4.98
C CYS A 90 -7.09 -3.20 -4.54
N ALA A 91 -7.89 -4.03 -3.88
CA ALA A 91 -9.24 -3.64 -3.44
C ALA A 91 -9.27 -2.52 -2.39
N TYR A 92 -8.13 -2.26 -1.72
CA TYR A 92 -7.94 -1.11 -0.85
C TYR A 92 -7.45 0.15 -1.61
N GLY A 93 -7.17 0.03 -2.91
CA GLY A 93 -6.74 1.12 -3.77
C GLY A 93 -7.94 1.84 -4.39
N LEU A 94 -7.90 3.18 -4.39
CA LEU A 94 -8.85 4.02 -5.10
C LEU A 94 -8.12 5.06 -5.95
N ARG A 95 -8.57 5.26 -7.18
CA ARG A 95 -8.07 6.35 -8.03
C ARG A 95 -8.76 7.65 -7.67
N ASP A 96 -7.97 8.69 -7.40
CA ASP A 96 -8.48 10.04 -7.21
C ASP A 96 -8.76 10.75 -8.55
N ASN A 97 -9.26 11.99 -8.47
CA ASN A 97 -9.58 12.80 -9.63
C ASN A 97 -8.36 13.22 -10.49
N LYS A 98 -7.13 13.03 -9.98
CA LYS A 98 -5.88 13.28 -10.70
C LYS A 98 -5.27 11.99 -11.26
N GLY A 99 -6.00 10.87 -11.16
CA GLY A 99 -5.57 9.55 -11.60
C GLY A 99 -4.54 8.88 -10.69
N ILE A 100 -4.29 9.43 -9.49
CA ILE A 100 -3.35 8.87 -8.52
C ILE A 100 -4.09 7.80 -7.71
N ILE A 101 -3.52 6.59 -7.63
CA ILE A 101 -4.02 5.55 -6.74
C ILE A 101 -3.62 5.88 -5.30
N LYS A 102 -4.61 6.00 -4.43
CA LYS A 102 -4.47 6.17 -2.98
C LYS A 102 -4.90 4.89 -2.28
N CYS A 103 -4.27 4.59 -1.15
CA CYS A 103 -4.64 3.45 -0.32
C CYS A 103 -5.65 3.88 0.75
N ALA A 104 -6.79 3.21 0.84
CA ALA A 104 -7.83 3.44 1.85
C ALA A 104 -7.32 3.26 3.29
N ILE A 105 -6.47 2.25 3.53
CA ILE A 105 -5.82 2.01 4.84
C ILE A 105 -4.96 3.23 5.21
N GLU A 106 -4.18 3.72 4.24
CA GLU A 106 -3.27 4.84 4.43
C GLU A 106 -4.03 6.16 4.64
N GLN A 107 -5.16 6.37 3.94
CA GLN A 107 -6.02 7.53 4.19
C GLN A 107 -6.60 7.50 5.59
N ALA A 108 -7.11 6.35 6.04
CA ALA A 108 -7.64 6.21 7.39
C ALA A 108 -6.57 6.50 8.47
N TYR A 109 -5.30 6.12 8.22
CA TYR A 109 -4.18 6.46 9.09
C TYR A 109 -3.89 7.97 9.11
N TYR A 110 -3.84 8.63 7.95
CA TYR A 110 -3.61 10.08 7.89
C TYR A 110 -4.73 10.88 8.57
N ASP A 111 -5.95 10.35 8.58
CA ASP A 111 -7.10 10.93 9.28
C ASP A 111 -7.19 10.52 10.76
N GLY A 112 -6.16 9.83 11.28
CA GLY A 112 -6.04 9.44 12.69
C GLY A 112 -7.05 8.40 13.14
N LYS A 113 -7.59 7.59 12.22
CA LYS A 113 -8.59 6.54 12.53
C LYS A 113 -7.98 5.22 12.99
N LEU A 114 -6.70 5.01 12.71
CA LEU A 114 -5.92 3.86 13.13
C LEU A 114 -4.43 4.21 13.17
N ASP A 115 -3.65 3.48 13.96
CA ASP A 115 -2.21 3.70 14.14
C ASP A 115 -1.34 2.87 13.17
N TRP A 116 -1.96 2.20 12.20
CA TRP A 116 -1.27 1.37 11.21
C TRP A 116 -1.48 1.92 9.81
N LYS A 117 -0.37 2.33 9.18
CA LYS A 117 -0.40 3.08 7.92
C LYS A 117 -0.78 2.23 6.71
N LYS A 118 -0.07 1.14 6.47
CA LYS A 118 -0.30 0.17 5.37
C LYS A 118 0.62 -1.05 5.60
N PRO A 119 0.39 -2.18 4.94
CA PRO A 119 1.25 -3.35 5.03
C PRO A 119 2.72 -3.02 4.73
N ILE A 120 3.64 -3.68 5.44
CA ILE A 120 5.09 -3.45 5.30
C ILE A 120 5.56 -3.66 3.85
N SER A 121 5.00 -4.68 3.18
CA SER A 121 5.27 -4.99 1.78
C SER A 121 5.04 -3.80 0.84
N CYS A 122 4.03 -2.98 1.11
CA CYS A 122 3.74 -1.77 0.31
C CYS A 122 4.74 -0.62 0.52
N HIS A 123 5.56 -0.64 1.57
CA HIS A 123 6.62 0.36 1.77
C HIS A 123 7.93 -0.05 1.10
N LEU A 124 8.07 -1.34 0.77
CA LEU A 124 9.27 -1.90 0.13
C LEU A 124 9.27 -1.73 -1.40
N TYR A 125 8.18 -1.22 -1.97
CA TYR A 125 8.01 -0.97 -3.40
C TYR A 125 7.81 0.53 -3.68
N PRO A 126 8.88 1.35 -3.60
CA PRO A 126 8.83 2.80 -3.86
C PRO A 126 8.72 3.15 -5.35
#